data_AF-A0AAE4JEF9-F1
#
_entry.id   AF-A0AAE4JEF9-F1
#
_cell.length_a   1.000
_cell.length_b   1.000
_cell.length_c   1.000
_cell.angle_alpha   90.00
_cell.angle_beta   90.00
_cell.angle_gamma   90.00
#
_symmetry.space_group_name_H-M   'P 1'
#
loop_
_entity.id
_entity.type
_entity.pdbx_description
1 polymer ?
#
loop_
_entity_poly.entity_id
_entity_poly.type
_entity_poly.pdbx_seq_one_letter_code
_entity_poly.pdbx_strand_id
1 'polypeptide(L)'
;MFRHTKLLQFEAKPEKPDPVYAHKLQELIGGAYGEMTVTMQYLFQGWNCRIEGKYKDLIMDTATEEIGHVEMLATMVARLLEG
;
A
#
# COMPACT_ATOMS: atom_id res chain seq x y z
N MET A 1 -11.27 12.52 -5.58
CA MET A 1 -12.04 12.16 -4.35
C MET A 1 -11.81 10.68 -4.10
N PHE A 2 -11.48 10.29 -2.86
CA PHE A 2 -11.30 8.87 -2.49
C PHE A 2 -12.57 8.30 -1.85
N ARG A 3 -12.73 6.99 -1.97
CA ARG A 3 -13.72 6.19 -1.24
C ARG A 3 -13.00 4.98 -0.65
N HIS A 4 -13.45 4.52 0.50
CA HIS A 4 -12.89 3.37 1.18
C HIS A 4 -13.91 2.25 1.25
N THR A 5 -13.44 1.02 1.11
CA THR A 5 -14.19 -0.22 1.35
C THR A 5 -13.45 -1.01 2.43
N LYS A 6 -14.19 -1.73 3.28
CA LYS A 6 -13.58 -2.58 4.32
C LYS A 6 -12.91 -3.84 3.76
N LEU A 7 -13.11 -4.13 2.47
CA LEU A 7 -12.53 -5.28 1.81
C LEU A 7 -11.08 -4.97 1.43
N LEU A 8 -10.15 -5.84 1.84
CA LEU A 8 -8.78 -5.80 1.34
C LEU A 8 -8.76 -6.13 -0.15
N GLN A 9 -7.79 -5.55 -0.88
CA GLN A 9 -7.59 -5.85 -2.30
C GLN A 9 -7.26 -7.33 -2.54
N PHE A 10 -6.52 -7.96 -1.63
CA PHE A 10 -6.31 -9.41 -1.57
C PHE A 10 -6.21 -9.89 -0.11
N GLU A 11 -6.41 -11.18 0.13
CA GLU A 11 -6.36 -11.75 1.48
C GLU A 11 -4.95 -11.66 2.08
N ALA A 12 -4.80 -10.85 3.14
CA ALA A 12 -3.54 -10.68 3.88
C ALA A 12 -3.57 -11.41 5.23
N LYS A 13 -3.57 -12.75 5.22
CA LYS A 13 -3.69 -13.59 6.43
C LYS A 13 -2.44 -14.46 6.63
N PRO A 14 -1.77 -14.42 7.80
CA PRO A 14 -0.67 -15.33 8.11
C PRO A 14 -1.19 -16.71 8.56
N GLU A 15 -0.39 -17.75 8.41
CA GLU A 15 -0.71 -19.09 8.92
C GLU A 15 -0.64 -19.17 10.45
N LYS A 16 0.27 -18.41 11.06
CA LYS A 16 0.50 -18.32 12.50
C LYS A 16 1.14 -16.96 12.87
N PRO A 17 1.09 -16.56 14.14
CA PRO A 17 1.78 -15.35 14.62
C PRO A 17 3.31 -15.50 14.47
N ASP A 18 3.96 -14.44 14.00
CA ASP A 18 5.42 -14.35 13.85
C ASP A 18 5.87 -12.88 13.98
N PRO A 19 6.30 -12.43 15.18
CA PRO A 19 6.70 -11.05 15.39
C PRO A 19 8.02 -10.69 14.69
N VAL A 20 8.88 -11.66 14.37
CA VAL A 20 10.13 -11.42 13.64
C VAL A 20 9.82 -11.12 12.18
N TYR A 21 8.87 -11.84 11.59
CA TYR A 21 8.40 -11.55 10.24
C TYR A 21 7.63 -10.23 10.18
N ALA A 22 6.79 -9.94 11.18
CA ALA A 22 6.10 -8.64 11.30
C ALA A 22 7.09 -7.46 11.32
N HIS A 23 8.22 -7.60 12.03
CA HIS A 23 9.29 -6.61 12.04
C HIS A 23 9.91 -6.41 10.66
N LYS A 24 10.17 -7.49 9.91
CA LYS A 24 10.73 -7.40 8.55
C LYS A 24 9.78 -6.71 7.57
N LEU A 25 8.47 -6.95 7.69
CA LEU A 25 7.46 -6.30 6.85
C LEU A 25 7.39 -4.78 7.04
N GLN A 26 7.90 -4.23 8.15
CA GLN A 26 7.98 -2.78 8.33
C GLN A 26 8.79 -2.10 7.21
N GLU A 27 9.83 -2.74 6.69
CA GLU A 27 10.62 -2.19 5.57
C GLU A 27 9.78 -2.08 4.29
N LEU A 28 8.91 -3.06 4.03
CA LEU A 28 8.02 -3.02 2.87
C LEU A 28 6.90 -1.98 3.02
N ILE A 29 6.59 -1.54 4.25
CA ILE A 29 5.58 -0.50 4.49
C ILE A 29 6.21 0.89 4.47
N GLY A 30 7.12 1.15 5.42
CA GLY A 30 7.67 2.47 5.72
C GLY A 30 9.15 2.63 5.42
N GLY A 31 9.78 1.61 4.83
CA GLY A 31 11.16 1.69 4.37
C GLY A 31 11.34 2.66 3.21
N ALA A 32 12.60 2.92 2.85
CA ALA A 32 12.94 3.88 1.79
C ALA A 32 12.33 3.53 0.43
N TYR A 33 12.07 2.23 0.21
CA TYR A 33 11.43 1.70 -1.00
C TYR A 33 10.11 0.98 -0.69
N GLY A 34 9.52 1.23 0.48
CA GLY A 34 8.24 0.65 0.89
C GLY A 34 7.03 1.29 0.23
N GLU A 35 5.87 0.66 0.39
CA GLU A 35 4.62 1.05 -0.27
C GLU A 35 4.16 2.47 0.08
N MET A 36 4.48 2.98 1.28
CA MET A 36 4.17 4.38 1.61
C MET A 36 4.96 5.36 0.72
N THR A 37 6.21 5.03 0.40
CA THR A 37 7.03 5.85 -0.50
C THR A 37 6.45 5.83 -1.90
N VAL A 38 6.15 4.64 -2.42
CA VAL A 38 5.60 4.44 -3.77
C VAL A 38 4.24 5.13 -3.90
N THR A 39 3.33 4.91 -2.95
CA THR A 39 2.02 5.57 -2.88
C THR A 39 2.16 7.09 -2.97
N MET A 40 2.98 7.69 -2.11
CA MET A 40 3.12 9.15 -2.06
C MET A 40 3.79 9.71 -3.32
N GLN A 41 4.75 8.98 -3.89
CA GLN A 41 5.40 9.39 -5.13
C GLN A 41 4.42 9.41 -6.30
N TYR A 42 3.64 8.37 -6.51
CA TYR A 42 2.69 8.33 -7.62
C TYR A 42 1.51 9.27 -7.43
N LEU A 43 0.98 9.43 -6.20
CA LEU A 43 -0.02 10.46 -5.93
C LEU A 43 0.49 11.86 -6.28
N PHE A 44 1.70 12.20 -5.82
CA PHE A 44 2.30 13.50 -6.10
C PHE A 44 2.56 13.72 -7.60
N GLN A 45 3.05 12.69 -8.30
CA GLN A 45 3.28 12.76 -9.75
C GLN A 45 1.97 12.89 -10.52
N GLY A 46 0.94 12.10 -10.18
CA GLY A 46 -0.36 12.11 -10.84
C GLY A 46 -1.09 13.44 -10.66
N TRP A 47 -1.05 14.04 -9.46
CA TRP A 47 -1.59 15.37 -9.21
C TRP A 47 -0.83 16.48 -9.95
N ASN A 48 0.49 16.37 -10.04
CA ASN A 48 1.32 17.34 -10.77
C ASN A 48 1.39 17.11 -12.28
N CYS A 49 0.82 16.02 -12.78
CA CYS A 49 0.84 15.70 -14.20
C CYS A 49 -0.03 16.69 -14.97
N ARG A 50 0.61 17.42 -15.89
CA ARG A 50 -0.01 18.45 -16.74
C ARG A 50 -0.58 17.90 -18.05
N ILE A 51 -0.25 16.65 -18.37
CA ILE A 51 -0.72 15.98 -19.59
C ILE A 51 -1.89 15.09 -19.19
N GLU A 52 -3.08 15.41 -19.70
CA GLU A 52 -4.27 14.61 -19.47
C GLU A 52 -4.28 13.31 -20.29
N GLY A 53 -5.10 12.36 -19.86
CA GLY A 53 -5.31 11.07 -20.52
C GLY A 53 -4.35 9.98 -20.05
N LYS A 54 -4.05 9.03 -20.95
CA LYS A 54 -3.46 7.71 -20.66
C LYS A 54 -2.41 7.67 -19.55
N TYR A 55 -1.43 8.57 -19.55
CA TYR A 55 -0.32 8.51 -18.60
C TYR A 55 -0.71 9.04 -17.22
N LYS A 56 -1.51 10.11 -17.17
CA LYS A 56 -2.02 10.62 -15.89
C LYS A 56 -2.97 9.62 -15.25
N ASP A 57 -3.83 8.99 -16.06
CA ASP A 57 -4.74 7.95 -15.60
C ASP A 57 -3.95 6.76 -15.05
N LEU A 58 -2.95 6.25 -15.80
CA LEU A 58 -2.09 5.15 -15.34
C LEU A 58 -1.41 5.45 -14.00
N ILE A 59 -0.85 6.65 -13.84
CA ILE A 59 -0.18 7.04 -12.59
C ILE A 59 -1.19 7.11 -11.45
N MET A 60 -2.36 7.71 -11.68
CA MET A 60 -3.41 7.85 -10.65
C MET A 60 -4.04 6.51 -10.26
N ASP A 61 -4.21 5.60 -11.23
CA ASP A 61 -4.71 4.24 -11.00
C ASP A 61 -3.71 3.46 -10.14
N THR A 62 -2.43 3.47 -10.54
CA THR A 62 -1.36 2.80 -9.77
C THR A 62 -1.25 3.41 -8.37
N ALA A 63 -1.25 4.74 -8.24
CA ALA A 63 -1.19 5.43 -6.96
C ALA A 63 -2.33 5.02 -6.01
N THR A 64 -3.51 4.76 -6.56
CA THR A 64 -4.68 4.33 -5.78
C THR A 64 -4.57 2.88 -5.35
N GLU A 65 -4.01 2.01 -6.19
CA GLU A 65 -3.69 0.62 -5.86
C GLU A 65 -2.68 0.52 -4.69
N GLU A 66 -1.62 1.32 -4.70
CA GLU A 66 -0.60 1.27 -3.64
C GLU A 66 -1.15 1.61 -2.24
N ILE A 67 -2.24 2.40 -2.15
CA ILE A 67 -2.96 2.62 -0.87
C ILE A 67 -3.50 1.30 -0.32
N GLY A 68 -4.00 0.42 -1.21
CA GLY A 68 -4.45 -0.93 -0.86
C GLY A 68 -3.30 -1.84 -0.43
N HIS A 69 -2.14 -1.74 -1.08
CA HIS A 69 -0.94 -2.49 -0.67
C HIS A 69 -0.48 -2.09 0.73
N VAL A 70 -0.45 -0.79 1.05
CA VAL A 70 -0.18 -0.30 2.41
C VAL A 70 -1.18 -0.89 3.42
N GLU A 71 -2.48 -0.87 3.12
CA GLU A 71 -3.52 -1.44 3.99
C GLU A 71 -3.33 -2.94 4.22
N MET A 72 -3.02 -3.70 3.17
CA MET A 72 -2.77 -5.14 3.23
C MET A 72 -1.55 -5.47 4.09
N LEU A 73 -0.42 -4.78 3.89
CA LEU A 73 0.80 -5.03 4.66
C LEU A 73 0.63 -4.63 6.12
N ALA A 74 -0.02 -3.49 6.40
CA ALA A 74 -0.33 -3.08 7.76
C ALA A 74 -1.25 -4.10 8.46
N THR A 75 -2.25 -4.63 7.74
CA THR A 75 -3.14 -5.68 8.25
C THR A 75 -2.39 -6.99 8.50
N MET A 76 -1.48 -7.38 7.60
CA MET A 76 -0.62 -8.58 7.77
C MET A 76 0.25 -8.45 9.02
N VAL A 77 0.89 -7.30 9.23
CA VAL A 77 1.67 -7.00 10.44
C VAL A 77 0.83 -7.14 11.69
N ALA A 78 -0.37 -6.53 11.71
CA ALA A 78 -1.26 -6.62 12.87
C ALA A 78 -1.60 -8.09 13.20
N ARG A 79 -1.99 -8.88 12.20
CA ARG A 79 -2.32 -10.30 12.36
C ARG A 79 -1.12 -11.17 12.78
N LEU A 80 0.09 -10.85 12.31
CA LEU A 80 1.31 -11.55 12.74
C LEU A 80 1.67 -11.29 14.21
N LEU A 81 1.17 -10.20 14.79
CA LEU A 81 1.40 -9.81 16.18
C LEU A 81 0.27 -10.27 17.12
N GLU A 82 -0.82 -10.80 16.59
CA GLU A 82 -1.93 -11.38 17.37
C GLU A 82 -1.60 -12.82 17.77
N GLY A 83 -0.95 -12.99 18.93
CA GLY A 83 -0.67 -14.27 19.57
C GLY A 83 -1.74 -14.77 20.52
#